data_AF-A0A2N8PDF3-F1
#
_entry.id   AF-A0A2N8PDF3-F1
#
_cell.length_a   1.000
_cell.length_b   1.000
_cell.length_c   1.000
_cell.angle_alpha   90.00
_cell.angle_beta   90.00
_cell.angle_gamma   90.00
#
_symmetry.space_group_name_H-M   'P 1'
#
loop_
_entity.id
_entity.type
_entity.pdbx_description
1 polymer ?
#
loop_
_entity_poly.entity_id
_entity_poly.type
_entity_poly.pdbx_seq_one_letter_code
_entity_poly.pdbx_strand_id
1 'polypeptide(L)'
;MNTARTGTIDRPVTRDPQKQDPTMNPTFTETTAPANLGALESRQNRNLAMQLMPEALARAHVEQRLQEAESQRRGHRLAAARRMQRRAERASLRARRALAMAVMQ
;
A
#
# COMPACT_ATOMS: atom_id res chain seq x y z
N MET A 1 13.59 38.26 9.69
CA MET A 1 13.51 36.88 10.21
C MET A 1 12.21 36.28 9.70
N ASN A 2 12.26 35.48 8.64
CA ASN A 2 11.07 34.94 8.00
C ASN A 2 10.91 33.47 8.39
N THR A 3 9.95 33.17 9.26
CA THR A 3 9.63 31.81 9.69
C THR A 3 8.79 31.13 8.60
N ALA A 4 9.44 30.31 7.77
CA ALA A 4 8.76 29.46 6.81
C ALA A 4 7.90 28.42 7.56
N ARG A 5 6.57 28.59 7.49
CA ARG A 5 5.59 27.68 8.08
C ARG A 5 5.57 26.39 7.25
N THR A 6 6.18 25.33 7.76
CA THR A 6 6.17 23.98 7.16
C THR A 6 4.73 23.44 7.11
N GLY A 7 4.25 23.07 5.93
CA GLY A 7 2.95 22.41 5.77
C GLY A 7 2.92 21.07 6.51
N THR A 8 1.77 20.71 7.08
CA THR A 8 1.55 19.43 7.76
C THR A 8 0.84 18.45 6.81
N ILE A 9 0.91 17.14 7.10
CA ILE A 9 0.31 16.09 6.25
C ILE A 9 -1.19 16.35 6.02
N ASP A 10 -1.90 16.83 7.05
CA ASP A 10 -3.32 17.14 6.98
C ASP A 10 -3.63 18.52 6.36
N ARG A 11 -2.61 19.37 6.13
CA ARG A 11 -2.72 20.69 5.49
C ARG A 11 -1.48 20.98 4.62
N PRO A 12 -1.42 20.39 3.41
CA PRO A 12 -0.32 20.67 2.50
C PRO A 12 -0.35 22.14 2.08
N VAL A 13 0.82 22.78 2.11
CA VAL A 13 1.00 24.13 1.56
C VAL A 13 1.16 24.01 0.04
N THR A 14 0.30 24.69 -0.71
CA THR A 14 0.47 24.85 -2.16
C THR A 14 1.74 25.65 -2.42
N ARG A 15 2.73 25.03 -3.06
CA ARG A 15 3.92 25.73 -3.57
C ARG A 15 3.66 26.05 -5.04
N ASP A 16 3.25 27.29 -5.30
CA ASP A 16 3.05 27.76 -6.66
C ASP A 16 4.37 27.73 -7.44
N PRO A 17 4.34 27.41 -8.75
CA PRO A 17 5.54 27.43 -9.58
C PRO A 17 6.10 28.86 -9.63
N GLN A 18 7.32 29.04 -9.12
CA GLN A 18 8.03 30.30 -9.28
C GLN A 18 8.39 30.48 -10.76
N LYS A 19 8.07 31.66 -11.32
CA LYS A 19 8.48 32.04 -12.68
C LYS A 19 10.00 31.94 -12.74
N GLN A 20 10.50 31.17 -13.72
CA GLN A 20 11.93 31.04 -13.98
C GLN A 20 12.53 32.41 -14.32
N ASP A 21 13.77 32.63 -13.91
CA ASP A 21 14.52 33.87 -14.14
C ASP A 21 14.64 34.13 -15.66
N PRO A 22 14.27 35.32 -16.18
CA PRO A 22 14.25 35.58 -17.62
C PRO A 22 15.63 35.51 -18.31
N THR A 23 16.71 35.41 -17.55
CA THR A 23 18.08 35.22 -18.05
C THR A 23 18.38 33.77 -18.45
N MET A 24 17.55 32.81 -18.07
CA MET A 24 17.58 31.49 -18.72
C MET A 24 16.79 31.56 -20.02
N ASN A 25 17.42 32.09 -21.06
CA ASN A 25 17.09 31.65 -22.42
C ASN A 25 17.68 30.23 -22.56
N PRO A 26 16.87 29.16 -22.62
CA PRO A 26 17.34 27.93 -23.22
C PRO A 26 17.47 28.25 -24.71
N THR A 27 18.60 28.82 -25.12
CA THR A 27 18.99 28.79 -26.51
C THR A 27 18.97 27.32 -26.88
N PHE A 28 17.94 26.89 -27.61
CA PHE A 28 17.95 25.64 -28.34
C PHE A 28 19.03 25.80 -29.41
N THR A 29 20.29 25.78 -29.00
CA THR A 29 21.35 25.34 -29.88
C THR A 29 20.98 23.91 -30.18
N GLU A 30 20.51 23.70 -31.40
CA GLU A 30 20.35 22.41 -32.05
C GLU A 30 21.74 21.76 -32.12
N THR A 31 22.28 21.40 -30.96
CA THR A 31 23.40 20.51 -30.84
C THR A 31 22.83 19.19 -31.27
N THR A 32 23.01 18.85 -32.54
CA THR A 32 22.89 17.49 -33.03
C THR A 32 23.70 16.63 -32.07
N ALA A 33 23.01 16.02 -31.10
CA ALA A 33 23.64 15.09 -30.20
C ALA A 33 24.30 14.05 -31.11
N PRO A 34 25.60 13.76 -30.96
CA PRO A 34 26.17 12.65 -31.70
C PRO A 34 25.25 11.46 -31.43
N ALA A 35 24.75 10.84 -32.49
CA ALA A 35 24.02 9.59 -32.37
C ALA A 35 24.97 8.66 -31.62
N ASN A 36 24.79 8.52 -30.31
CA ASN A 36 25.58 7.64 -29.49
C ASN A 36 25.19 6.24 -29.95
N LEU A 37 25.89 5.71 -30.96
CA LEU A 37 25.64 4.38 -31.50
C LEU A 37 25.66 3.35 -30.36
N GLY A 38 26.52 3.54 -29.35
CA GLY A 38 26.54 2.73 -28.12
C GLY A 38 25.27 2.78 -27.26
N ALA A 39 24.52 3.90 -27.27
CA ALA A 39 23.23 3.99 -26.57
C ALA A 39 22.11 3.26 -27.34
N LEU A 40 22.22 3.18 -28.67
CA LEU A 40 21.33 2.38 -29.52
C LEU A 40 21.64 0.88 -29.42
N GLU A 41 22.92 0.50 -29.40
CA GLU A 41 23.40 -0.88 -29.14
C GLU A 41 22.94 -1.39 -27.76
N SER A 42 23.03 -0.54 -26.72
CA SER A 42 22.52 -0.87 -25.37
C SER A 42 21.00 -1.03 -25.32
N ARG A 43 20.26 -0.33 -26.20
CA ARG A 43 18.81 -0.53 -26.38
C ARG A 43 18.49 -1.81 -27.15
N GLN A 44 19.34 -2.22 -28.08
CA GLN A 44 19.16 -3.40 -28.93
C GLN A 44 19.05 -4.70 -28.12
N ASN A 45 19.76 -4.77 -26.99
CA ASN A 45 19.67 -5.89 -26.05
C ASN A 45 18.64 -5.69 -24.93
N ARG A 46 18.01 -4.51 -24.77
CA ARG A 46 16.99 -4.24 -23.75
C ARG A 46 15.59 -4.51 -24.29
N ASN A 47 14.97 -5.61 -23.86
CA ASN A 47 13.54 -5.83 -24.06
C ASN A 47 12.71 -5.25 -22.89
N LEU A 48 11.44 -4.96 -23.14
CA LEU A 48 10.51 -4.43 -22.13
C LEU A 48 10.41 -5.36 -20.91
N ALA A 49 10.47 -6.68 -21.11
CA ALA A 49 10.40 -7.66 -20.02
C ALA A 49 11.57 -7.49 -19.03
N MET A 50 12.79 -7.24 -19.51
CA MET A 50 13.96 -7.01 -18.66
C MET A 50 13.87 -5.71 -17.87
N GLN A 51 13.26 -4.67 -18.44
CA GLN A 51 13.00 -3.42 -17.73
C GLN A 51 11.93 -3.59 -16.65
N LEU A 52 10.94 -4.44 -16.90
CA LEU A 52 9.83 -4.71 -15.98
C LEU A 52 10.13 -5.82 -14.96
N MET A 53 11.24 -6.55 -15.06
CA MET A 53 11.58 -7.59 -14.08
C MET A 53 11.56 -7.10 -12.61
N PRO A 54 12.13 -5.92 -12.26
CA PRO A 54 12.07 -5.41 -10.89
C PRO A 54 10.64 -5.08 -10.46
N GLU A 55 9.81 -4.57 -11.37
CA GLU A 55 8.41 -4.28 -11.10
C GLU A 55 7.59 -5.56 -10.92
N ALA A 56 7.81 -6.57 -11.77
CA ALA A 56 7.19 -7.88 -11.66
C ALA A 56 7.52 -8.54 -10.31
N LEU A 57 8.78 -8.46 -9.88
CA LEU A 57 9.21 -8.94 -8.57
C LEU A 57 8.51 -8.17 -7.45
N ALA A 58 8.48 -6.84 -7.52
CA ALA A 58 7.80 -6.01 -6.52
C ALA A 58 6.29 -6.33 -6.43
N ARG A 59 5.62 -6.50 -7.57
CA ARG A 59 4.20 -6.91 -7.64
C ARG A 59 3.99 -8.28 -7.01
N ALA A 60 4.83 -9.26 -7.32
CA ALA A 60 4.75 -10.61 -6.72
C ALA A 60 4.93 -10.56 -5.19
N HIS A 61 5.88 -9.76 -4.71
CA HIS A 61 6.09 -9.59 -3.27
C HIS A 61 4.88 -8.93 -2.58
N VAL A 62 4.30 -7.89 -3.18
CA VAL A 62 3.07 -7.25 -2.66
C VAL A 62 1.90 -8.23 -2.63
N GLU A 63 1.73 -9.01 -3.69
CA GLU A 63 0.70 -10.05 -3.77
C GLU A 63 0.87 -11.10 -2.67
N GLN A 64 2.09 -11.60 -2.47
CA GLN A 64 2.39 -12.55 -1.41
C GLN A 64 2.04 -11.98 -0.02
N ARG A 65 2.42 -10.73 0.26
CA ARG A 65 2.10 -10.05 1.52
C ARG A 65 0.60 -9.87 1.72
N LEU A 66 -0.14 -9.60 0.66
CA LEU A 66 -1.59 -9.49 0.69
C LEU A 66 -2.24 -10.85 1.04
N GLN A 67 -1.80 -11.93 0.38
CA GLN A 67 -2.28 -13.28 0.64
C GLN A 67 -2.01 -13.72 2.08
N GLU A 68 -0.80 -13.46 2.60
CA GLU A 68 -0.43 -13.69 4.00
C GLU A 68 -1.38 -12.95 4.95
N ALA A 69 -1.60 -11.65 4.72
CA ALA A 69 -2.51 -10.85 5.55
C ALA A 69 -3.97 -11.36 5.50
N GLU A 70 -4.45 -11.80 4.34
CA GLU A 70 -5.78 -12.40 4.21
C GLU A 70 -5.91 -13.70 5.00
N SER A 71 -4.90 -14.57 4.94
CA SER A 71 -4.88 -15.84 5.70
C SER A 71 -5.01 -15.60 7.20
N GLN A 72 -4.27 -14.61 7.72
CA GLN A 72 -4.31 -14.21 9.13
C GLN A 72 -5.69 -13.67 9.52
N ARG A 73 -6.28 -12.79 8.69
CA ARG A 73 -7.64 -12.27 8.89
C ARG A 73 -8.67 -13.40 8.96
N ARG A 74 -8.59 -14.38 8.06
CA ARG A 74 -9.48 -15.56 8.05
C ARG A 74 -9.33 -16.36 9.34
N GLY A 75 -8.09 -16.63 9.76
CA GLY A 75 -7.80 -17.31 11.04
C GLY A 75 -8.40 -16.59 12.25
N HIS A 76 -8.21 -15.26 12.34
CA HIS A 76 -8.78 -14.45 13.41
C HIS A 76 -10.32 -14.47 13.43
N ARG A 77 -10.97 -14.36 12.27
CA ARG A 77 -12.44 -14.44 12.18
C ARG A 77 -12.97 -15.79 12.65
N LEU A 78 -12.35 -16.89 12.24
CA LEU A 78 -12.73 -18.24 12.68
C LEU A 78 -12.53 -18.42 14.20
N ALA A 79 -11.41 -17.93 14.73
CA ALA A 79 -11.15 -17.98 16.17
C ALA A 79 -12.20 -17.18 16.97
N ALA A 80 -12.56 -15.98 16.50
CA ALA A 80 -13.59 -15.15 17.12
C ALA A 80 -14.97 -15.83 17.08
N ALA A 81 -15.36 -16.39 15.93
CA ALA A 81 -16.62 -17.13 15.78
C ALA A 81 -16.70 -18.31 16.76
N ARG A 82 -15.64 -19.12 16.86
CA ARG A 82 -15.57 -20.24 17.82
C ARG A 82 -15.65 -19.79 19.27
N ARG A 83 -15.06 -18.64 19.62
CA ARG A 83 -15.18 -18.06 20.97
C ARG A 83 -16.62 -17.65 21.27
N MET A 84 -17.30 -17.01 20.30
CA MET A 84 -18.71 -16.63 20.44
C MET A 84 -19.62 -17.86 20.58
N GLN A 85 -19.39 -18.91 19.81
CA GLN A 85 -20.15 -20.16 19.92
C GLN A 85 -20.04 -20.78 21.32
N ARG A 86 -18.83 -20.92 21.86
CA ARG A 86 -18.64 -21.45 23.23
C ARG A 86 -19.32 -20.57 24.29
N ARG A 87 -19.34 -19.25 24.10
CA ARG A 87 -20.05 -18.33 25.00
C ARG A 87 -21.57 -18.56 24.93
N ALA A 88 -22.11 -18.73 23.73
CA ALA A 88 -23.54 -19.02 23.53
C ALA A 88 -23.93 -20.37 24.15
N GLU A 89 -23.12 -21.42 23.97
CA GLU A 89 -23.33 -22.74 24.58
C GLU A 89 -23.33 -22.67 26.12
N ARG A 90 -22.38 -21.94 26.70
CA ARG A 90 -22.34 -21.72 28.16
C ARG A 90 -23.54 -20.94 28.66
N ALA A 91 -23.95 -19.89 27.94
CA ALA A 91 -25.11 -19.09 28.29
C ALA A 91 -26.39 -19.92 28.22
N SER A 92 -26.56 -20.74 27.18
CA SER A 92 -27.74 -21.61 27.03
C SER A 92 -27.80 -22.68 28.12
N LEU A 93 -26.66 -23.29 28.48
CA LEU A 93 -26.61 -24.25 29.59
C LEU A 93 -26.97 -23.60 30.92
N ARG A 94 -26.47 -22.39 31.19
CA ARG A 94 -26.83 -21.62 32.39
C ARG A 94 -28.31 -21.29 32.43
N ALA A 95 -28.89 -20.84 31.32
CA ALA A 95 -30.32 -20.56 31.22
C ALA A 95 -31.16 -21.81 31.48
N ARG A 96 -30.81 -22.94 30.85
CA ARG A 96 -31.49 -24.24 31.08
C ARG A 96 -31.42 -24.67 32.54
N ARG A 97 -30.25 -24.51 33.18
CA ARG A 97 -30.08 -24.82 34.60
C ARG A 97 -30.93 -23.91 35.49
N ALA A 98 -30.97 -22.61 35.20
CA ALA A 98 -31.79 -21.66 35.95
C ALA A 98 -33.29 -21.99 35.84
N LEU A 99 -33.76 -22.33 34.63
CA LEU A 99 -35.14 -22.80 34.41
C LEU A 99 -35.44 -24.09 35.19
N ALA A 100 -34.56 -25.09 35.14
CA ALA A 100 -34.74 -26.33 35.89
C ALA A 100 -34.81 -26.09 37.40
N MET A 101 -33.95 -25.22 37.93
CA MET A 101 -34.00 -24.83 39.35
C MET A 101 -35.28 -24.09 39.70
N ALA A 102 -35.80 -23.22 38.81
CA ALA A 102 -37.04 -22.50 39.04
C ALA A 102 -38.28 -23.41 39.01
N VAL A 103 -38.24 -24.53 38.27
CA VAL A 103 -39.32 -25.53 38.22
C VAL A 103 -39.31 -26.47 39.43
N MET A 104 -38.15 -26.69 40.06
CA MET A 104 -38.04 -27.56 41.24
C MET A 104 -38.34 -26.87 42.58
N GLN A 105 -38.59 -25.56 42.57
CA GLN A 105 -39.06 -24.78 43.74
C GLN A 105 -40.58 -24.85 43.85
#